data_AF-A0A923W3W8-F1
#
_entry.id   AF-A0A923W3W8-F1
#
_cell.length_a   1.000
_cell.length_b   1.000
_cell.length_c   1.000
_cell.angle_alpha   90.00
_cell.angle_beta   90.00
_cell.angle_gamma   90.00
#
_symmetry.space_group_name_H-M   'P 1'
#
loop_
_entity.id
_entity.type
_entity.pdbx_description
1 polymer ?
#
loop_
_entity_poly.entity_id
_entity_poly.type
_entity_poly.pdbx_seq_one_letter_code
_entity_poly.pdbx_strand_id
1 'polypeptide(L)'
;YFLPMMGSIWSCPTDQMLQFPVATMVRFCHNHGLIQVTDRPQWWTVRGGARHYVDKITAGIADKRLNTPVERIERDASMLRGGVRIVTRNQVEHFDQLVLAVHSDQALALLAQASPAERATLGAIRYQPNRAVLHTDSAVLPQRKLAWAAWNYERAAHADRESSGVCLHYLLNMLQPLPFAQPLVVSLNPVREIAHQHILGEYDYMHPVFDLAATRAQQALPGLQGQAHSYFCGAWTGYGFHEDGLKSGLQAARLLLAQHARHAPVAQALHGVPA
;
A
#
# COMPACT_ATOMS: atom_id res chain seq x y z
N TYR A 1 12.29 20.67 12.54
CA TYR A 1 11.19 19.95 13.21
C TYR A 1 10.17 19.41 12.22
N PHE A 2 9.51 20.26 11.41
CA PHE A 2 8.44 19.85 10.50
C PHE A 2 8.88 18.82 9.43
N LEU A 3 9.96 19.08 8.69
CA LEU A 3 10.44 18.15 7.65
C LEU A 3 10.87 16.77 8.19
N PRO A 4 11.62 16.65 9.31
CA PRO A 4 11.88 15.35 9.94
C PRO A 4 10.61 14.61 10.39
N MET A 5 9.62 15.31 10.93
CA MET A 5 8.33 14.71 11.32
C MET A 5 7.59 14.16 10.09
N MET A 6 7.51 14.95 9.01
CA MET A 6 6.92 14.56 7.74
C MET A 6 7.64 13.36 7.10
N GLY A 7 8.97 13.42 7.04
CA GLY A 7 9.81 12.32 6.58
C GLY A 7 9.63 11.06 7.41
N SER A 8 9.30 11.18 8.70
CA SER A 8 9.01 10.02 9.55
C SER A 8 7.71 9.32 9.19
N ILE A 9 6.71 10.05 8.70
CA ILE A 9 5.38 9.51 8.38
C ILE A 9 5.39 8.79 7.04
N TRP A 10 5.95 9.41 6.00
CA TRP A 10 6.00 8.85 4.65
C TRP A 10 7.33 8.17 4.34
N SER A 11 8.21 8.04 5.34
CA SER A 11 9.47 7.32 5.23
C SER A 11 10.35 7.77 4.06
N CYS A 12 10.27 9.05 3.69
CA CYS A 12 10.84 9.60 2.47
C CYS A 12 11.74 10.80 2.75
N PRO A 13 12.84 10.97 2.00
CA PRO A 13 13.76 12.09 2.12
C PRO A 13 13.09 13.46 2.20
N THR A 14 13.73 14.39 2.91
CA THR A 14 13.15 15.72 3.16
C THR A 14 13.03 16.58 1.91
N ASP A 15 13.88 16.38 0.91
CA ASP A 15 13.81 17.02 -0.42
C ASP A 15 12.58 16.54 -1.20
N GLN A 16 12.23 15.26 -1.11
CA GLN A 16 11.01 14.71 -1.69
C GLN A 16 9.75 15.27 -1.00
N MET A 17 9.81 15.52 0.31
CA MET A 17 8.72 16.20 1.03
C MET A 17 8.47 17.62 0.53
N LEU A 18 9.48 18.32 0.00
CA LEU A 18 9.29 19.62 -0.62
C LEU A 18 8.51 19.55 -1.94
N GLN A 19 8.45 18.37 -2.58
CA GLN A 19 7.66 18.15 -3.80
C GLN A 19 6.22 17.73 -3.50
N PHE A 20 5.90 17.47 -2.24
CA PHE A 20 4.55 17.09 -1.82
C PHE A 20 3.61 18.29 -1.86
N PRO A 21 2.41 18.20 -2.47
CA PRO A 21 1.49 19.33 -2.50
C PRO A 21 1.12 19.80 -1.08
N VAL A 22 1.38 21.08 -0.78
CA VAL A 22 1.20 21.63 0.58
C VAL A 22 -0.22 21.45 1.12
N ALA A 23 -1.23 21.56 0.25
CA ALA A 23 -2.64 21.37 0.63
C ALA A 23 -2.92 19.91 1.06
N THR A 24 -2.30 18.95 0.39
CA THR A 24 -2.41 17.52 0.73
C THR A 24 -1.73 17.23 2.06
N MET A 25 -0.53 17.78 2.26
CA MET A 25 0.22 17.69 3.51
C MET A 25 -0.53 18.30 4.70
N VAL A 26 -1.05 19.52 4.57
CA VAL A 26 -1.82 20.19 5.63
C VAL A 26 -3.07 19.41 5.99
N ARG A 27 -3.82 18.92 4.99
CA ARG A 27 -5.00 18.09 5.20
C ARG A 27 -4.67 16.77 5.90
N PHE A 28 -3.56 16.13 5.54
CA PHE A 28 -3.10 14.93 6.23
C PHE A 28 -2.78 15.22 7.70
N CYS A 29 -1.96 16.25 7.96
CA CYS A 29 -1.58 16.63 9.31
C CYS A 29 -2.79 17.00 10.19
N HIS A 30 -3.80 17.67 9.59
CA HIS A 30 -5.06 17.97 10.23
C HIS A 30 -5.84 16.69 10.57
N ASN A 31 -6.02 15.79 9.59
CA ASN A 31 -6.77 14.54 9.77
C ASN A 31 -6.13 13.57 10.78
N HIS A 32 -4.82 13.67 11.00
CA HIS A 32 -4.05 12.79 11.89
C HIS A 32 -3.61 13.48 13.19
N GLY A 33 -4.07 14.71 13.46
CA GLY A 33 -3.76 15.46 14.68
C GLY A 33 -2.27 15.76 14.90
N LEU A 34 -1.46 15.75 13.83
CA LEU A 34 0.00 15.84 13.91
C LEU A 34 0.52 17.25 14.25
N ILE A 35 -0.33 18.26 14.11
CA ILE A 35 -0.04 19.66 14.49
C ILE A 35 -0.70 20.02 15.84
N GLN A 36 -1.47 19.10 16.44
CA GLN A 36 -2.14 19.33 17.72
C GLN A 36 -1.19 19.09 18.90
N VAL A 37 -1.21 19.99 19.89
CA VAL A 37 -0.42 19.86 21.12
C VAL A 37 -1.21 19.12 22.21
N THR A 38 -2.54 19.24 22.20
CA THR A 38 -3.51 18.57 23.09
C THR A 38 -4.51 17.75 22.26
N ASP A 39 -5.22 16.80 22.87
CA ASP A 39 -6.26 15.97 22.24
C ASP A 39 -5.81 15.20 20.98
N ARG A 40 -4.58 14.70 20.99
CA ARG A 40 -4.05 13.90 19.89
C ARG A 40 -4.86 12.60 19.69
N PRO A 41 -5.10 12.19 18.43
CA PRO A 41 -5.75 10.92 18.14
C PRO A 41 -5.03 9.75 18.80
N GLN A 42 -5.80 8.85 19.39
CA GLN A 42 -5.27 7.60 19.94
C GLN A 42 -4.96 6.64 18.79
N TRP A 43 -3.71 6.17 18.74
CA TRP A 43 -3.28 5.13 17.81
C TRP A 43 -3.57 3.76 18.40
N TRP A 44 -4.25 2.92 17.64
CA TRP A 44 -4.64 1.58 18.06
C TRP A 44 -3.83 0.53 17.30
N THR A 45 -3.55 -0.58 17.98
CA THR A 45 -2.97 -1.78 17.36
C THR A 45 -3.94 -2.94 17.47
N VAL A 46 -3.93 -3.81 16.47
CA VAL A 46 -4.67 -5.08 16.52
C VAL A 46 -3.93 -5.99 17.50
N ARG A 47 -4.62 -6.45 18.55
CA ARG A 47 -4.04 -7.41 19.49
C ARG A 47 -3.61 -8.67 18.74
N GLY A 48 -2.34 -9.05 18.88
CA GLY A 48 -1.74 -10.15 18.13
C GLY A 48 -1.22 -9.77 16.73
N GLY A 49 -1.36 -8.51 16.33
CA GLY A 49 -0.84 -7.97 15.07
C GLY A 49 -1.78 -8.11 13.87
N ALA A 50 -1.43 -7.37 12.80
CA ALA A 50 -2.22 -7.24 11.57
C ALA A 50 -2.55 -8.57 10.87
N ARG A 51 -1.72 -9.61 11.05
CA ARG A 51 -1.96 -10.94 10.47
C ARG A 51 -3.34 -11.50 10.83
N HIS A 52 -3.87 -11.20 12.01
CA HIS A 52 -5.17 -11.71 12.44
C HIS A 52 -6.34 -11.26 11.57
N TYR A 53 -6.35 -10.01 11.07
CA TYR A 53 -7.43 -9.59 10.17
C TYR A 53 -7.21 -10.16 8.76
N VAL A 54 -5.97 -10.35 8.33
CA VAL A 54 -5.66 -11.01 7.05
C VAL A 54 -6.14 -12.47 7.07
N ASP A 55 -5.87 -13.20 8.14
CA ASP A 55 -6.32 -14.58 8.31
C ASP A 55 -7.85 -14.66 8.28
N LYS A 56 -8.55 -13.74 8.94
CA LYS A 56 -10.02 -13.68 8.93
C LYS A 56 -10.59 -13.38 7.54
N ILE A 57 -10.00 -12.43 6.81
CA ILE A 57 -10.44 -12.08 5.45
C ILE A 57 -10.22 -13.26 4.51
N THR A 58 -9.04 -13.88 4.56
CA THR A 58 -8.64 -14.96 3.65
C THR A 58 -9.27 -16.31 3.99
N ALA A 59 -9.82 -16.49 5.20
CA ALA A 59 -10.58 -17.68 5.57
C ALA A 59 -11.84 -17.85 4.71
N GLY A 60 -12.47 -16.75 4.27
CA GLY A 60 -13.65 -16.78 3.42
C GLY A 60 -13.37 -16.95 1.92
N ILE A 61 -12.11 -17.02 1.51
CA ILE A 61 -11.70 -17.14 0.10
C ILE A 61 -11.38 -18.61 -0.18
N ALA A 62 -12.30 -19.29 -0.89
CA ALA A 62 -12.16 -20.70 -1.23
C ALA A 62 -11.01 -20.94 -2.22
N ASP A 63 -10.95 -20.18 -3.31
CA ASP A 63 -9.85 -20.22 -4.27
C ASP A 63 -8.81 -19.16 -3.94
N LYS A 64 -7.80 -19.56 -3.17
CA LYS A 64 -6.64 -18.73 -2.83
C LYS A 64 -5.36 -19.49 -3.15
N ARG A 65 -4.45 -18.83 -3.87
CA ARG A 65 -3.24 -19.47 -4.40
C ARG A 65 -2.02 -18.69 -3.95
N LEU A 66 -1.32 -19.26 -2.97
CA LEU A 66 -0.06 -18.70 -2.49
C LEU A 66 1.08 -19.11 -3.42
N ASN A 67 2.17 -18.34 -3.44
CA ASN A 67 3.36 -18.63 -4.25
C ASN A 67 3.06 -18.82 -5.75
N THR A 68 2.00 -18.18 -6.24
CA THR A 68 1.53 -18.25 -7.64
C THR A 68 1.59 -16.86 -8.25
N PRO A 69 2.80 -16.33 -8.54
CA PRO A 69 2.94 -15.02 -9.14
C PRO A 69 2.27 -15.01 -10.53
N VAL A 70 1.45 -13.99 -10.77
CA VAL A 70 1.00 -13.67 -12.13
C VAL A 70 2.19 -13.07 -12.86
N GLU A 71 2.48 -13.58 -14.05
CA GLU A 71 3.60 -13.13 -14.88
C GLU A 71 3.12 -12.22 -16.02
N ARG A 72 1.89 -12.47 -16.52
CA ARG A 72 1.32 -11.69 -17.61
C ARG A 72 -0.21 -11.73 -17.60
N ILE A 73 -0.81 -10.62 -18.02
CA ILE A 73 -2.25 -10.46 -18.20
C ILE A 73 -2.52 -10.08 -19.65
N GLU A 74 -3.27 -10.93 -20.33
CA GLU A 74 -3.71 -10.71 -21.71
C GLU A 74 -5.20 -10.38 -21.70
N ARG A 75 -5.58 -9.29 -22.37
CA ARG A 75 -6.98 -8.87 -22.48
C ARG A 75 -7.40 -9.10 -23.91
N ASP A 76 -8.31 -10.03 -24.12
CA ASP A 76 -8.58 -10.54 -25.45
C ASP A 76 -9.71 -9.75 -26.11
N ALA A 77 -9.35 -8.86 -27.03
CA ALA A 77 -10.32 -8.14 -27.84
C ALA A 77 -10.96 -9.01 -28.94
N SER A 78 -10.41 -10.22 -29.18
CA SER A 78 -10.85 -11.15 -30.24
C SER A 78 -11.72 -12.31 -29.74
N MET A 79 -11.80 -12.52 -28.43
CA MET A 79 -12.72 -13.52 -27.86
C MET A 79 -14.17 -13.09 -28.07
N LEU A 80 -15.00 -13.98 -28.63
CA LEU A 80 -16.44 -13.77 -28.90
C LEU A 80 -17.27 -13.33 -27.68
N ARG A 81 -16.76 -13.50 -26.45
CA ARG A 81 -17.38 -13.06 -25.19
C ARG A 81 -16.59 -11.97 -24.44
N GLY A 82 -15.46 -11.51 -24.98
CA GLY A 82 -14.46 -10.73 -24.25
C GLY A 82 -13.81 -11.52 -23.10
N GLY A 83 -12.97 -10.86 -22.30
CA GLY A 83 -12.38 -11.43 -21.09
C GLY A 83 -10.88 -11.22 -20.95
N VAL A 84 -10.31 -11.87 -19.94
CA VAL A 84 -8.89 -11.78 -19.55
C VAL A 84 -8.28 -13.16 -19.39
N ARG A 85 -7.02 -13.31 -19.81
CA ARG A 85 -6.20 -14.49 -19.55
C ARG A 85 -5.10 -14.12 -18.57
N ILE A 86 -5.01 -14.90 -17.50
CA ILE A 86 -4.00 -14.76 -16.46
C ILE A 86 -2.96 -15.84 -16.69
N VAL A 87 -1.74 -15.41 -17.00
CA VAL A 87 -0.60 -16.29 -17.23
C VAL A 87 0.25 -16.31 -15.97
N THR A 88 0.49 -17.52 -15.49
CA THR A 88 1.44 -17.82 -14.42
C THR A 88 2.46 -18.80 -14.99
N ARG A 89 3.53 -19.09 -14.23
CA ARG A 89 4.57 -20.03 -14.65
C ARG A 89 4.04 -21.38 -15.14
N ASN A 90 2.98 -21.90 -14.51
CA ASN A 90 2.54 -23.29 -14.69
C ASN A 90 1.21 -23.41 -15.45
N GLN A 91 0.46 -22.31 -15.61
CA GLN A 91 -0.90 -22.38 -16.17
C GLN A 91 -1.36 -21.04 -16.74
N VAL A 92 -2.33 -21.14 -17.64
CA VAL A 92 -3.11 -20.02 -18.16
C VAL A 92 -4.57 -20.26 -17.85
N GLU A 93 -5.22 -19.25 -17.26
CA GLU A 93 -6.63 -19.31 -16.90
C GLU A 93 -7.39 -18.14 -17.49
N HIS A 94 -8.69 -18.35 -17.71
CA HIS A 94 -9.59 -17.39 -18.31
C HIS A 94 -10.60 -16.89 -17.28
N PHE A 95 -10.81 -15.57 -17.27
CA PHE A 95 -11.79 -14.91 -16.43
C PHE A 95 -12.53 -13.84 -17.22
N ASP A 96 -13.72 -13.44 -16.75
CA ASP A 96 -14.51 -12.40 -17.40
C ASP A 96 -14.01 -10.99 -17.06
N GLN A 97 -13.47 -10.81 -15.85
CA GLN A 97 -13.08 -9.53 -15.25
C GLN A 97 -11.89 -9.73 -14.31
N LEU A 98 -11.11 -8.67 -14.10
CA LEU A 98 -9.94 -8.65 -13.24
C LEU A 98 -9.97 -7.48 -12.26
N VAL A 99 -9.62 -7.74 -11.00
CA VAL A 99 -9.28 -6.71 -10.02
C VAL A 99 -7.79 -6.78 -9.70
N LEU A 100 -7.06 -5.73 -10.02
CA LEU A 100 -5.62 -5.56 -9.74
C LEU A 100 -5.45 -4.83 -8.41
N ALA A 101 -5.12 -5.60 -7.36
CA ALA A 101 -4.85 -5.11 -6.00
C ALA A 101 -3.34 -5.11 -5.68
N VAL A 102 -2.51 -4.75 -6.68
CA VAL A 102 -1.04 -4.68 -6.60
C VAL A 102 -0.59 -3.22 -6.73
N HIS A 103 0.72 -2.95 -6.60
CA HIS A 103 1.25 -1.62 -6.90
C HIS A 103 0.97 -1.25 -8.37
N SER A 104 0.78 0.04 -8.64
CA SER A 104 0.39 0.53 -9.96
C SER A 104 1.45 0.23 -11.04
N ASP A 105 2.73 0.29 -10.71
CA ASP A 105 3.84 -0.06 -11.60
C ASP A 105 3.85 -1.56 -11.91
N GLN A 106 3.60 -2.41 -10.91
CA GLN A 106 3.43 -3.85 -11.07
C GLN A 106 2.21 -4.17 -11.94
N ALA A 107 1.07 -3.53 -11.67
CA ALA A 107 -0.13 -3.67 -12.49
C ALA A 107 0.19 -3.33 -13.95
N LEU A 108 0.88 -2.21 -14.21
CA LEU A 108 1.27 -1.80 -15.54
C LEU A 108 2.21 -2.81 -16.22
N ALA A 109 3.18 -3.34 -15.48
CA ALA A 109 4.15 -4.31 -15.99
C ALA A 109 3.50 -5.66 -16.34
N LEU A 110 2.47 -6.08 -15.60
CA LEU A 110 1.74 -7.32 -15.86
C LEU A 110 0.85 -7.22 -17.11
N LEU A 111 0.40 -6.03 -17.49
CA LEU A 111 -0.48 -5.85 -18.65
C LEU A 111 0.28 -6.02 -19.97
N ALA A 112 -0.06 -7.07 -20.72
CA ALA A 112 0.48 -7.35 -22.05
C ALA A 112 0.32 -6.18 -23.02
N GLN A 113 -0.81 -5.48 -22.93
CA GLN A 113 -1.19 -4.38 -23.81
C GLN A 113 -1.90 -3.32 -22.97
N ALA A 114 -1.12 -2.48 -22.28
CA ALA A 114 -1.68 -1.30 -21.61
C ALA A 114 -2.23 -0.29 -22.63
N SER A 115 -3.31 0.42 -22.30
CA SER A 115 -3.77 1.56 -23.07
C SER A 115 -2.88 2.79 -22.82
N PRO A 116 -2.92 3.84 -23.67
CA PRO A 116 -2.22 5.09 -23.39
C PRO A 116 -2.63 5.71 -22.05
N ALA A 117 -3.92 5.65 -21.70
CA ALA A 117 -4.45 6.17 -20.44
C ALA A 117 -3.91 5.37 -19.24
N GLU A 118 -3.86 4.04 -19.35
CA GLU A 118 -3.30 3.19 -18.29
C GLU A 118 -1.81 3.44 -18.07
N ARG A 119 -1.02 3.55 -19.15
CA ARG A 119 0.40 3.92 -19.05
C ARG A 119 0.58 5.26 -18.34
N ALA A 120 -0.20 6.26 -18.72
CA ALA A 120 -0.12 7.61 -18.16
C ALA A 120 -0.52 7.64 -16.67
N THR A 121 -1.59 6.95 -16.30
CA THR A 121 -2.08 6.94 -14.91
C THR A 121 -1.25 6.04 -14.01
N LEU A 122 -1.05 4.78 -14.38
CA LEU A 122 -0.39 3.80 -13.51
C LEU A 122 1.11 4.07 -13.38
N GLY A 123 1.76 4.52 -14.47
CA GLY A 123 3.19 4.82 -14.51
C GLY A 123 3.57 6.17 -13.88
N ALA A 124 2.60 7.04 -13.60
CA ALA A 124 2.86 8.32 -12.94
C ALA A 124 3.13 8.19 -11.43
N ILE A 125 2.78 7.06 -10.82
CA ILE A 125 3.02 6.80 -9.41
C ILE A 125 4.37 6.10 -9.31
N ARG A 126 5.34 6.80 -8.75
CA ARG A 126 6.69 6.27 -8.51
C ARG A 126 6.74 5.53 -7.19
N TYR A 127 7.73 4.65 -7.05
CA TYR A 127 7.97 3.92 -5.81
C TYR A 127 9.43 4.06 -5.39
N GLN A 128 9.66 4.18 -4.10
CA GLN A 128 10.98 4.22 -3.49
C GLN A 128 11.22 2.92 -2.70
N PRO A 129 12.41 2.31 -2.79
CA PRO A 129 12.75 1.18 -1.95
C PRO A 129 12.95 1.63 -0.49
N ASN A 130 12.52 0.80 0.46
CA ASN A 130 12.75 0.96 1.88
C ASN A 130 13.20 -0.39 2.47
N ARG A 131 14.33 -0.40 3.18
CA ARG A 131 14.82 -1.57 3.92
C ARG A 131 14.35 -1.49 5.36
N ALA A 132 13.64 -2.52 5.84
CA ALA A 132 13.25 -2.65 7.23
C ALA A 132 14.01 -3.80 7.91
N VAL A 133 14.64 -3.52 9.05
CA VAL A 133 15.40 -4.50 9.84
C VAL A 133 14.72 -4.65 11.19
N LEU A 134 14.27 -5.87 11.53
CA LEU A 134 13.78 -6.23 12.85
C LEU A 134 14.95 -6.74 13.69
N HIS A 135 15.20 -6.13 14.86
CA HIS A 135 16.36 -6.46 15.69
C HIS A 135 16.17 -6.12 17.17
N THR A 136 17.13 -6.54 17.99
CA THR A 136 17.18 -6.22 19.43
C THR A 136 18.28 -5.22 19.81
N ASP A 137 19.02 -4.69 18.84
CA ASP A 137 20.08 -3.71 19.09
C ASP A 137 19.49 -2.37 19.58
N SER A 138 19.64 -2.09 20.88
CA SER A 138 19.18 -0.82 21.47
C SER A 138 20.18 0.33 21.31
N ALA A 139 21.38 0.09 20.78
CA ALA A 139 22.39 1.14 20.56
C ALA A 139 21.99 2.13 19.45
N VAL A 140 20.94 1.80 18.67
CA VAL A 140 20.32 2.72 17.72
C VAL A 140 19.44 3.79 18.39
N LEU A 141 18.98 3.54 19.61
CA LEU A 141 18.10 4.45 20.34
C LEU A 141 18.89 5.58 21.03
N PRO A 142 18.25 6.68 21.44
CA PRO A 142 18.91 7.76 22.16
C PRO A 142 19.66 7.25 23.40
N GLN A 143 20.86 7.80 23.67
CA GLN A 143 21.68 7.42 24.83
C GLN A 143 20.93 7.57 26.16
N ARG A 144 20.10 8.61 26.27
CA ARG A 144 19.25 8.86 27.44
C ARG A 144 17.93 8.10 27.27
N LYS A 145 17.68 7.09 28.11
CA LYS A 145 16.42 6.32 28.12
C LYS A 145 15.16 7.18 28.27
N LEU A 146 15.25 8.32 28.97
CA LEU A 146 14.15 9.28 29.09
C LEU A 146 13.72 9.91 27.75
N ALA A 147 14.58 9.86 26.73
CA ALA A 147 14.29 10.36 25.39
C ALA A 147 13.82 9.25 24.43
N TRP A 148 13.66 8.01 24.91
CA TRP A 148 13.13 6.93 24.08
C TRP A 148 11.68 7.22 23.74
N ALA A 149 11.40 7.23 22.45
CA ALA A 149 10.06 7.36 21.91
C ALA A 149 9.66 6.11 21.16
N ALA A 150 8.37 5.99 20.86
CA ALA A 150 7.90 4.95 19.97
C ALA A 150 8.54 5.05 18.57
N TRP A 151 8.85 6.27 18.13
CA TRP A 151 9.45 6.60 16.83
C TRP A 151 10.68 7.47 17.08
N ASN A 152 11.87 7.01 16.71
CA ASN A 152 13.12 7.74 16.93
C ASN A 152 13.77 8.04 15.58
N TYR A 153 13.87 9.31 15.23
CA TYR A 153 14.50 9.78 14.00
C TYR A 153 16.02 9.86 14.16
N GLU A 154 16.77 9.26 13.24
CA GLU A 154 18.23 9.41 13.16
C GLU A 154 18.60 10.17 11.90
N ARG A 155 19.42 11.21 12.06
CA ARG A 155 19.94 12.00 10.93
C ARG A 155 21.26 11.40 10.46
N ALA A 156 21.44 11.22 9.15
CA ALA A 156 22.74 10.87 8.61
C ALA A 156 23.76 11.98 8.90
N ALA A 157 25.01 11.61 9.21
CA ALA A 157 26.07 12.57 9.51
C ALA A 157 26.54 13.39 8.29
N HIS A 158 26.30 12.90 7.07
CA HIS A 158 26.69 13.54 5.82
C HIS A 158 25.47 13.72 4.90
N ALA A 159 25.34 14.91 4.30
CA ALA A 159 24.24 15.28 3.41
C ALA A 159 24.07 14.33 2.21
N ASP A 160 25.16 13.75 1.71
CA ASP A 160 25.12 12.80 0.58
C ASP A 160 24.36 11.50 0.91
N ARG A 161 24.24 11.14 2.20
CA ARG A 161 23.43 10.01 2.70
C ARG A 161 22.04 10.42 3.18
N GLU A 162 21.70 11.72 3.19
CA GLU A 162 20.32 12.16 3.45
C GLU A 162 19.40 11.91 2.25
N SER A 163 19.95 11.75 1.05
CA SER A 163 19.18 11.47 -0.18
C SER A 163 18.68 10.03 -0.28
N SER A 164 19.22 9.09 0.53
CA SER A 164 18.92 7.65 0.41
C SER A 164 17.69 7.18 1.19
N GLY A 165 17.08 8.04 2.02
CA GLY A 165 15.90 7.69 2.82
C GLY A 165 15.91 8.33 4.21
N VAL A 166 14.76 8.32 4.88
CA VAL A 166 14.66 8.71 6.29
C VAL A 166 14.95 7.49 7.17
N CYS A 167 15.86 7.65 8.13
CA CYS A 167 16.19 6.63 9.10
C CYS A 167 15.31 6.75 10.34
N LEU A 168 14.52 5.71 10.61
CA LEU A 168 13.61 5.64 11.75
C LEU A 168 13.82 4.36 12.53
N HIS A 169 13.83 4.48 13.85
CA HIS A 169 13.84 3.35 14.76
C HIS A 169 12.51 3.31 15.52
N TYR A 170 11.66 2.35 15.16
CA TYR A 170 10.40 2.07 15.84
C TYR A 170 10.63 1.18 17.04
N LEU A 171 10.46 1.70 18.26
CA LEU A 171 10.51 0.91 19.48
C LEU A 171 9.16 0.20 19.69
N LEU A 172 9.09 -1.07 19.30
CA LEU A 172 7.84 -1.81 19.23
C LEU A 172 7.19 -2.01 20.60
N ASN A 173 7.98 -2.09 21.68
CA ASN A 173 7.47 -2.20 23.05
C ASN A 173 6.58 -1.01 23.45
N MET A 174 6.73 0.15 22.81
CA MET A 174 5.89 1.33 23.04
C MET A 174 4.71 1.42 22.07
N LEU A 175 4.75 0.70 20.93
CA LEU A 175 3.72 0.73 19.90
C LEU A 175 2.66 -0.36 20.07
N GLN A 176 3.01 -1.46 20.71
CA GLN A 176 2.11 -2.58 20.92
C GLN A 176 2.49 -3.38 22.17
N PRO A 177 1.51 -4.05 22.81
CA PRO A 177 1.80 -4.97 23.89
C PRO A 177 2.62 -6.15 23.36
N LEU A 178 3.75 -6.43 24.00
CA LEU A 178 4.62 -7.57 23.72
C LEU A 178 4.78 -8.42 24.98
N PRO A 179 4.93 -9.75 24.88
CA PRO A 179 5.06 -10.63 26.04
C PRO A 179 6.45 -10.59 26.69
N PHE A 180 7.30 -9.62 26.32
CA PHE A 180 8.66 -9.48 26.79
C PHE A 180 9.06 -8.01 26.97
N ALA A 181 10.04 -7.78 27.84
CA ALA A 181 10.57 -6.44 28.16
C ALA A 181 11.83 -6.08 27.37
N GLN A 182 12.46 -7.05 26.69
CA GLN A 182 13.62 -6.78 25.83
C GLN A 182 13.23 -5.75 24.76
N PRO A 183 14.04 -4.71 24.52
CA PRO A 183 13.80 -3.78 23.43
C PRO A 183 13.77 -4.50 22.10
N LEU A 184 12.66 -4.35 21.39
CA LEU A 184 12.47 -4.85 20.04
C LEU A 184 12.27 -3.64 19.13
N VAL A 185 13.13 -3.52 18.13
CA VAL A 185 13.21 -2.35 17.27
C VAL A 185 13.03 -2.79 15.83
N VAL A 186 12.25 -2.00 15.08
CA VAL A 186 12.28 -2.03 13.62
C VAL A 186 12.97 -0.78 13.13
N SER A 187 14.12 -0.95 12.47
CA SER A 187 14.84 0.14 11.83
C SER A 187 14.47 0.22 10.36
N LEU A 188 14.00 1.37 9.92
CA LEU A 188 13.75 1.68 8.53
C LEU A 188 14.92 2.49 7.97
N ASN A 189 15.52 2.01 6.88
CA ASN A 189 16.67 2.63 6.20
C ASN A 189 17.79 3.04 7.18
N PRO A 190 18.30 2.11 8.01
CA PRO A 190 19.29 2.46 9.02
C PRO A 190 20.56 3.07 8.39
N VAL A 191 20.99 4.24 8.89
CA VAL A 191 22.18 4.96 8.38
C VAL A 191 23.51 4.30 8.77
N ARG A 192 23.44 3.37 9.72
CA ARG A 192 24.54 2.53 10.21
C ARG A 192 24.06 1.09 10.23
N GLU A 193 24.94 0.15 9.91
CA GLU A 193 24.58 -1.25 9.86
C GLU A 193 24.23 -1.78 11.26
N ILE A 194 23.18 -2.59 11.34
CA ILE A 194 22.79 -3.27 12.58
C ILE A 194 23.71 -4.47 12.77
N ALA A 195 24.25 -4.65 13.96
CA ALA A 195 25.15 -5.78 14.20
C ALA A 195 24.41 -7.12 14.00
N HIS A 196 24.96 -8.01 13.19
CA HIS A 196 24.29 -9.22 12.69
C HIS A 196 23.71 -10.11 13.81
N GLN A 197 24.38 -10.19 14.96
CA GLN A 197 23.91 -10.97 16.12
C GLN A 197 22.60 -10.43 16.74
N HIS A 198 22.20 -9.21 16.40
CA HIS A 198 20.94 -8.62 16.86
C HIS A 198 19.82 -8.70 15.84
N ILE A 199 20.12 -9.03 14.58
CA ILE A 199 19.13 -9.08 13.50
C ILE A 199 18.26 -10.32 13.65
N LEU A 200 16.95 -10.11 13.63
CA LEU A 200 15.93 -11.15 13.67
C LEU A 200 15.23 -11.34 12.32
N GLY A 201 15.25 -10.31 11.47
CA GLY A 201 14.71 -10.39 10.12
C GLY A 201 14.94 -9.10 9.34
N GLU A 202 14.97 -9.23 8.02
CA GLU A 202 15.15 -8.14 7.07
C GLU A 202 14.09 -8.23 5.98
N TYR A 203 13.57 -7.07 5.58
CA TYR A 203 12.45 -6.98 4.65
C TYR A 203 12.65 -5.80 3.70
N ASP A 204 12.46 -6.05 2.41
CA ASP A 204 12.44 -5.03 1.39
C ASP A 204 11.01 -4.61 1.09
N TYR A 205 10.76 -3.31 1.14
CA TYR A 205 9.47 -2.71 0.84
C TYR A 205 9.61 -1.67 -0.27
N MET A 206 8.50 -1.39 -0.94
CA MET A 206 8.37 -0.30 -1.90
C MET A 206 7.30 0.66 -1.39
N HIS A 207 7.64 1.93 -1.25
CA HIS A 207 6.71 2.96 -0.77
C HIS A 207 6.29 3.88 -1.92
N PRO A 208 4.99 4.12 -2.13
CA PRO A 208 4.51 5.01 -3.19
C PRO A 208 4.89 6.47 -2.92
N VAL A 209 5.26 7.18 -3.98
CA VAL A 209 5.62 8.59 -3.96
C VAL A 209 4.41 9.43 -4.37
N PHE A 210 3.87 10.22 -3.44
CA PHE A 210 2.69 11.05 -3.69
C PHE A 210 3.04 12.48 -4.10
N ASP A 211 3.76 12.61 -5.22
CA ASP A 211 4.02 13.91 -5.85
C ASP A 211 2.80 14.43 -6.65
N LEU A 212 2.98 15.55 -7.35
CA LEU A 212 1.92 16.14 -8.17
C LEU A 212 1.45 15.20 -9.31
N ALA A 213 2.35 14.39 -9.87
CA ALA A 213 1.99 13.43 -10.92
C ALA A 213 1.12 12.30 -10.35
N ALA A 214 1.50 11.75 -9.19
CA ALA A 214 0.69 10.76 -8.48
C ALA A 214 -0.69 11.31 -8.09
N THR A 215 -0.77 12.55 -7.62
CA THR A 215 -2.06 13.19 -7.28
C THR A 215 -2.98 13.31 -8.50
N ARG A 216 -2.43 13.70 -9.66
CA ARG A 216 -3.19 13.75 -10.93
C ARG A 216 -3.61 12.37 -11.40
N ALA A 217 -2.75 11.36 -11.24
CA ALA A 217 -3.06 9.98 -11.56
C ALA A 217 -4.23 9.45 -10.73
N GLN A 218 -4.25 9.73 -9.42
CA GLN A 218 -5.36 9.36 -8.54
C GLN A 218 -6.69 9.98 -8.99
N GLN A 219 -6.67 11.22 -9.49
CA GLN A 219 -7.86 11.90 -10.04
C GLN A 219 -8.32 11.30 -11.38
N ALA A 220 -7.40 10.78 -12.19
CA ALA A 220 -7.70 10.17 -13.48
C ALA A 220 -8.19 8.71 -13.34
N LEU A 221 -7.78 8.02 -12.27
CA LEU A 221 -8.08 6.61 -12.03
C LEU A 221 -9.56 6.20 -12.18
N PRO A 222 -10.56 6.97 -11.70
CA PRO A 222 -11.97 6.61 -11.89
C PRO A 222 -12.36 6.39 -13.35
N GLY A 223 -11.68 7.07 -14.29
CA GLY A 223 -11.90 6.89 -15.71
C GLY A 223 -11.48 5.51 -16.22
N LEU A 224 -10.55 4.81 -15.57
CA LEU A 224 -10.05 3.50 -16.00
C LEU A 224 -10.89 2.32 -15.50
N GLN A 225 -11.70 2.51 -14.46
CA GLN A 225 -12.40 1.41 -13.79
C GLN A 225 -13.43 0.75 -14.72
N GLY A 226 -13.31 -0.57 -14.90
CA GLY A 226 -14.18 -1.38 -15.75
C GLY A 226 -13.83 -1.34 -17.24
N GLN A 227 -12.83 -0.54 -17.64
CA GLN A 227 -12.33 -0.56 -19.01
C GLN A 227 -11.51 -1.81 -19.25
N ALA A 228 -11.66 -2.39 -20.46
CA ALA A 228 -10.92 -3.58 -20.88
C ALA A 228 -10.92 -4.70 -19.82
N HIS A 229 -12.08 -4.90 -19.18
CA HIS A 229 -12.30 -5.92 -18.15
C HIS A 229 -11.46 -5.76 -16.86
N SER A 230 -10.93 -4.56 -16.59
CA SER A 230 -9.99 -4.32 -15.48
C SER A 230 -10.50 -3.30 -14.47
N TYR A 231 -10.23 -3.55 -13.20
CA TYR A 231 -10.38 -2.62 -12.09
C TYR A 231 -9.07 -2.55 -11.32
N PHE A 232 -8.72 -1.37 -10.81
CA PHE A 232 -7.48 -1.14 -10.08
C PHE A 232 -7.80 -0.67 -8.66
N CYS A 233 -7.06 -1.18 -7.68
CA CYS A 233 -7.16 -0.75 -6.30
C CYS A 233 -5.83 -0.95 -5.57
N GLY A 234 -5.70 -0.33 -4.39
CA GLY A 234 -4.49 -0.41 -3.59
C GLY A 234 -4.29 0.86 -2.77
N ALA A 235 -3.40 0.80 -1.78
CA ALA A 235 -3.13 1.95 -0.91
C ALA A 235 -2.60 3.18 -1.69
N TRP A 236 -1.99 2.95 -2.86
CA TRP A 236 -1.50 3.99 -3.77
C TRP A 236 -2.61 4.89 -4.35
N THR A 237 -3.89 4.50 -4.24
CA THR A 237 -5.01 5.34 -4.69
C THR A 237 -5.37 6.45 -3.70
N GLY A 238 -4.74 6.47 -2.51
CA GLY A 238 -4.97 7.47 -1.45
C GLY A 238 -3.64 7.97 -0.88
N TYR A 239 -3.46 7.90 0.43
CA TYR A 239 -2.24 8.37 1.11
C TYR A 239 -1.25 7.25 1.46
N GLY A 240 -1.49 6.02 0.98
CA GLY A 240 -0.60 4.88 1.23
C GLY A 240 -0.90 4.11 2.52
N PHE A 241 -2.04 4.38 3.17
CA PHE A 241 -2.40 3.71 4.42
C PHE A 241 -3.34 2.51 4.19
N HIS A 242 -3.49 1.70 5.24
CA HIS A 242 -4.37 0.52 5.23
C HIS A 242 -5.82 0.86 4.87
N GLU A 243 -6.33 1.98 5.37
CA GLU A 243 -7.68 2.45 5.09
C GLU A 243 -7.88 2.82 3.61
N ASP A 244 -6.85 3.36 2.96
CA ASP A 244 -6.90 3.66 1.52
C ASP A 244 -6.98 2.37 0.68
N GLY A 245 -6.21 1.34 1.08
CA GLY A 245 -6.27 0.01 0.48
C GLY A 245 -7.65 -0.63 0.65
N LEU A 246 -8.23 -0.57 1.86
CA LEU A 246 -9.56 -1.11 2.14
C LEU A 246 -10.65 -0.39 1.34
N LYS A 247 -10.67 0.95 1.38
CA LYS A 247 -11.67 1.76 0.66
C LYS A 247 -11.61 1.53 -0.84
N SER A 248 -10.42 1.51 -1.42
CA SER A 248 -10.24 1.30 -2.87
C SER A 248 -10.64 -0.11 -3.29
N GLY A 249 -10.30 -1.13 -2.49
CA GLY A 249 -10.73 -2.52 -2.73
C GLY A 249 -12.25 -2.66 -2.70
N LEU A 250 -12.91 -2.09 -1.68
CA LEU A 250 -14.38 -2.05 -1.59
C LEU A 250 -15.01 -1.31 -2.78
N GLN A 251 -14.40 -0.21 -3.23
CA GLN A 251 -14.90 0.53 -4.38
C GLN A 251 -14.78 -0.27 -5.68
N ALA A 252 -13.64 -0.93 -5.91
CA ALA A 252 -13.46 -1.80 -7.07
C ALA A 252 -14.49 -2.94 -7.08
N ALA A 253 -14.72 -3.60 -5.94
CA ALA A 253 -15.73 -4.64 -5.80
C ALA A 253 -17.15 -4.13 -6.10
N ARG A 254 -17.53 -2.94 -5.58
CA ARG A 254 -18.84 -2.33 -5.87
C ARG A 254 -19.02 -2.04 -7.36
N LEU A 255 -18.00 -1.47 -8.01
CA LEU A 255 -18.06 -1.18 -9.44
C LEU A 255 -18.20 -2.44 -10.28
N LEU A 256 -17.46 -3.50 -9.93
CA LEU A 256 -17.56 -4.81 -10.56
C LEU A 256 -18.97 -5.41 -10.42
N LEU A 257 -19.51 -5.43 -9.20
CA LEU A 257 -20.86 -5.95 -8.94
C LEU A 257 -21.94 -5.15 -9.66
N ALA A 258 -21.81 -3.81 -9.71
CA ALA A 258 -22.74 -2.95 -10.43
C ALA A 258 -22.67 -3.14 -11.96
N GLN A 259 -21.49 -3.47 -12.51
CA GLN A 259 -21.37 -3.86 -13.92
C GLN A 259 -22.02 -5.22 -14.16
N HIS A 260 -21.76 -6.21 -13.31
CA HIS A 260 -22.35 -7.54 -13.46
C HIS A 260 -23.89 -7.51 -13.38
N ALA A 261 -24.45 -6.73 -12.44
CA ALA A 261 -25.90 -6.56 -12.32
C ALA A 261 -26.56 -5.95 -13.56
N ARG A 262 -25.86 -5.05 -14.27
CA ARG A 262 -26.35 -4.46 -15.53
C ARG A 262 -26.33 -5.42 -16.71
N HIS A 263 -25.51 -6.48 -16.64
CA HIS A 263 -25.39 -7.51 -17.67
C HIS A 263 -26.11 -8.81 -17.31
N ALA A 264 -26.71 -8.90 -16.11
CA ALA A 264 -27.57 -10.01 -15.75
C ALA A 264 -28.82 -10.00 -16.66
N PRO A 265 -29.20 -11.13 -17.28
CA PRO A 265 -30.42 -11.20 -18.07
C PRO A 265 -31.60 -10.81 -17.18
N VAL A 266 -32.41 -9.85 -17.64
CA VAL A 266 -33.72 -9.57 -17.04
C VAL A 266 -34.51 -10.87 -17.13
N ALA A 267 -34.68 -11.58 -16.02
CA ALA A 267 -35.60 -12.69 -15.96
C ALA A 267 -36.98 -12.13 -16.34
N GLN A 268 -37.46 -12.45 -17.54
CA GLN A 268 -38.80 -12.12 -17.98
C GLN A 268 -39.78 -12.68 -16.94
N ALA A 269 -40.46 -11.78 -16.22
CA ALA A 269 -41.65 -12.12 -15.47
C ALA A 269 -42.75 -12.54 -16.47
N LEU A 270 -42.72 -13.80 -16.89
CA LEU A 270 -43.77 -14.46 -17.65
C LEU A 270 -44.23 -15.72 -16.91
N HIS A 271 -44.88 -15.50 -15.77
CA HIS A 271 -45.88 -16.42 -15.23
C HIS A 271 -47.06 -15.50 -14.87
N GLY A 272 -48.10 -15.41 -15.67
CA GLY A 272 -48.97 -16.51 -16.07
C GLY A 272 -50.23 -16.38 -15.21
N VAL A 273 -51.19 -15.58 -15.68
CA VAL A 273 -52.52 -15.48 -15.08
C VAL A 273 -53.25 -16.80 -15.36
N PRO A 274 -53.73 -17.55 -14.35
CA PRO A 274 -54.74 -18.56 -14.56
C PRO A 274 -56.13 -17.92 -14.45
N ALA A 275 -57.02 -18.36 -15.33
CA ALA A 275 -58.46 -18.08 -15.34
C ALA A 275 -59.17 -18.73 -14.14
#